data_AF-A0AAP2YY05-F1
#
_entry.id   AF-A0AAP2YY05-F1
#
_cell.length_a   1.000
_cell.length_b   1.000
_cell.length_c   1.000
_cell.angle_alpha   90.00
_cell.angle_beta   90.00
_cell.angle_gamma   90.00
#
_symmetry.space_group_name_H-M   'P 1'
#
loop_
_entity.id
_entity.type
_entity.pdbx_description
1 polymer ?
#
loop_
_entity_poly.entity_id
_entity_poly.type
_entity_poly.pdbx_seq_one_letter_code
_entity_poly.pdbx_strand_id
1 'polypeptide(L)'
;MDSQDSAAESHSLRGPLDRTALREFRDVVAAIEPLATGSLEGEIRTTSLRIQLDDGIGRADHGRFDVRWSTTGDYNIHYTDDLDRNLRWDVHPHDFPAPTGDEHYHPPPNAASDPDSVEGSCITVREVELVARATVTLWRDAYDRGSVNGANELVDPP
;
A
#
# COMPACT_ATOMS: atom_id res chain seq x y z
N MET A 1 -7.89 29.41 -25.24
CA MET A 1 -6.68 29.50 -24.40
C MET A 1 -6.80 28.40 -23.38
N ASP A 2 -6.49 27.20 -23.84
CA ASP A 2 -6.54 25.95 -23.08
C ASP A 2 -5.53 26.02 -21.95
N SER A 3 -6.03 25.95 -20.72
CA SER A 3 -5.24 26.03 -19.52
C SER A 3 -5.00 24.62 -18.99
N GLN A 4 -3.72 24.28 -18.94
CA GLN A 4 -3.08 23.32 -18.04
C GLN A 4 -3.48 21.85 -18.22
N ASP A 5 -2.77 21.23 -19.15
CA ASP A 5 -2.21 19.88 -19.01
C ASP A 5 -1.33 19.86 -17.74
N SER A 6 -1.97 19.71 -16.58
CA SER A 6 -1.27 19.30 -15.36
C SER A 6 -0.94 17.84 -15.54
N ALA A 7 0.33 17.56 -15.84
CA ALA A 7 0.88 16.21 -15.97
C ALA A 7 0.33 15.32 -14.86
N ALA A 8 -0.60 14.44 -15.24
CA ALA A 8 -1.07 13.38 -14.38
C ALA A 8 0.07 12.36 -14.32
N GLU A 9 0.90 12.48 -13.28
CA GLU A 9 1.92 11.50 -12.91
C GLU A 9 1.33 10.09 -13.05
N SER A 10 1.99 9.25 -13.85
CA SER A 10 1.50 7.92 -14.15
C SER A 10 1.84 6.98 -12.99
N HIS A 11 1.09 7.07 -11.87
CA HIS A 11 1.03 6.04 -10.82
C HIS A 11 0.40 4.72 -11.32
N SER A 12 0.57 4.42 -12.61
CA SER A 12 0.09 3.19 -13.22
C SER A 12 1.18 2.14 -13.09
N LEU A 13 0.82 1.02 -12.46
CA LEU A 13 1.71 -0.15 -12.40
C LEU A 13 2.02 -0.63 -13.82
N ARG A 14 3.28 -0.97 -14.09
CA ARG A 14 3.68 -1.51 -15.38
C ARG A 14 3.11 -2.91 -15.57
N GLY A 15 2.42 -3.12 -16.68
CA GLY A 15 1.93 -4.44 -17.09
C GLY A 15 0.56 -4.82 -16.50
N PRO A 16 0.05 -6.01 -16.86
CA PRO A 16 -1.25 -6.48 -16.41
C PRO A 16 -1.23 -6.84 -14.92
N LEU A 17 -2.43 -6.89 -14.33
CA LEU A 17 -2.58 -7.29 -12.94
C LEU A 17 -2.26 -8.79 -12.75
N ASP A 18 -1.45 -9.09 -11.74
CA ASP A 18 -1.13 -10.45 -11.33
C ASP A 18 -2.12 -10.94 -10.25
N ARG A 19 -3.10 -11.75 -10.68
CA ARG A 19 -4.08 -12.35 -9.76
C ARG A 19 -3.49 -13.45 -8.89
N THR A 20 -2.39 -14.09 -9.30
CA THR A 20 -1.74 -15.13 -8.50
C THR A 20 -1.04 -14.47 -7.32
N ALA A 21 -0.27 -13.41 -7.58
CA ALA A 21 0.37 -12.60 -6.54
C ALA A 21 -0.66 -12.04 -5.53
N LEU A 22 -1.80 -11.50 -6.01
CA LEU A 22 -2.84 -11.02 -5.09
C LEU A 22 -3.46 -12.13 -4.22
N ARG A 23 -3.58 -13.36 -4.74
CA ARG A 23 -4.07 -14.49 -3.92
C ARG A 23 -3.05 -14.91 -2.88
N GLU A 24 -1.78 -14.98 -3.27
CA GLU A 24 -0.67 -15.28 -2.36
C GLU A 24 -0.57 -14.22 -1.25
N PHE A 25 -0.59 -12.94 -1.60
CA PHE A 25 -0.60 -11.83 -0.63
C PHE A 25 -1.76 -11.98 0.37
N ARG A 26 -2.98 -12.21 -0.14
CA ARG A 26 -4.16 -12.44 0.70
C ARG A 26 -3.97 -13.63 1.65
N ASP A 27 -3.49 -14.76 1.13
CA ASP A 27 -3.37 -15.99 1.90
C ASP A 27 -2.30 -15.84 3.00
N VAL A 28 -1.21 -15.12 2.73
CA VAL A 28 -0.20 -14.75 3.73
C VAL A 28 -0.81 -13.85 4.80
N VAL A 29 -1.49 -12.76 4.42
CA VAL A 29 -2.12 -11.85 5.39
C VAL A 29 -3.14 -12.58 6.27
N ALA A 30 -4.04 -13.38 5.68
CA ALA A 30 -5.05 -14.13 6.42
C ALA A 30 -4.44 -15.19 7.36
N ALA A 31 -3.24 -15.69 7.05
CA ALA A 31 -2.55 -16.65 7.91
C ALA A 31 -1.89 -16.01 9.14
N ILE A 32 -1.50 -14.73 9.05
CA ILE A 32 -0.74 -14.04 10.11
C ILE A 32 -1.57 -13.01 10.89
N GLU A 33 -2.65 -12.50 10.30
CA GLU A 33 -3.47 -11.43 10.85
C GLU A 33 -4.91 -11.90 11.09
N PRO A 34 -5.26 -12.31 12.32
CA PRO A 34 -6.62 -12.77 12.64
C PRO A 34 -7.72 -11.72 12.46
N LEU A 35 -7.38 -10.43 12.49
CA LEU A 35 -8.33 -9.33 12.25
C LEU A 35 -8.60 -9.10 10.76
N ALA A 36 -7.82 -9.74 9.87
CA ALA A 36 -7.90 -9.50 8.44
C ALA A 36 -8.83 -10.50 7.73
N THR A 37 -9.73 -9.97 6.91
CA THR A 37 -10.52 -10.74 5.95
C THR A 37 -10.32 -10.20 4.54
N GLY A 38 -9.79 -11.02 3.63
CA GLY A 38 -9.48 -10.61 2.25
C GLY A 38 -10.49 -11.09 1.20
N SER A 39 -11.00 -10.16 0.40
CA SER A 39 -11.80 -10.41 -0.80
C SER A 39 -11.12 -9.83 -2.05
N LEU A 40 -11.12 -10.58 -3.15
CA LEU A 40 -10.78 -9.99 -4.45
C LEU A 40 -12.01 -9.23 -4.95
N GLU A 41 -11.86 -7.92 -5.20
CA GLU A 41 -12.96 -7.07 -5.67
C GLU A 41 -12.97 -6.97 -7.20
N GLY A 42 -14.15 -6.76 -7.79
CA GLY A 42 -14.34 -6.38 -9.19
C GLY A 42 -15.43 -7.17 -9.92
N GLU A 43 -16.56 -6.51 -10.20
CA GLU A 43 -17.70 -7.18 -10.84
C GLU A 43 -17.51 -7.35 -12.36
N ILE A 44 -16.90 -6.39 -13.08
CA ILE A 44 -16.61 -6.52 -14.53
C ILE A 44 -15.26 -5.87 -14.97
N ARG A 45 -14.66 -4.94 -14.21
CA ARG A 45 -13.26 -4.46 -14.38
C ARG A 45 -12.84 -3.49 -13.27
N THR A 46 -12.09 -3.98 -12.30
CA THR A 46 -10.97 -3.36 -11.55
C THR A 46 -10.64 -4.35 -10.46
N THR A 47 -9.50 -5.01 -10.63
CA THR A 47 -9.05 -6.12 -9.80
C THR A 47 -7.99 -5.61 -8.84
N SER A 48 -8.41 -5.15 -7.68
CA SER A 48 -7.55 -5.03 -6.50
C SER A 48 -7.94 -6.13 -5.52
N LEU A 49 -6.99 -6.51 -4.67
CA LEU A 49 -7.30 -7.23 -3.45
C LEU A 49 -7.73 -6.20 -2.41
N ARG A 50 -8.89 -6.42 -1.81
CA ARG A 50 -9.34 -5.68 -0.64
C ARG A 50 -9.18 -6.55 0.59
N ILE A 51 -8.50 -6.05 1.59
CA ILE A 51 -8.38 -6.71 2.90
C ILE A 51 -9.05 -5.80 3.91
N GLN A 52 -10.14 -6.27 4.51
CA GLN A 52 -10.79 -5.60 5.62
C GLN A 52 -10.10 -5.99 6.92
N LEU A 53 -9.99 -5.04 7.84
CA LEU A 53 -9.51 -5.24 9.20
C LEU A 53 -10.66 -4.93 10.16
N ASP A 54 -10.98 -5.89 11.03
CA ASP A 54 -12.07 -5.77 12.01
C ASP A 54 -11.78 -4.79 13.17
N ASP A 55 -10.60 -4.16 13.14
CA ASP A 55 -10.22 -3.05 14.03
C ASP A 55 -9.28 -2.08 13.28
N GLY A 56 -9.18 -0.84 13.74
CA GLY A 56 -8.39 0.22 13.14
C GLY A 56 -7.29 0.75 14.06
N ILE A 57 -6.42 1.64 13.53
CA ILE A 57 -5.31 2.18 14.31
C ILE A 57 -5.81 3.23 15.32
N GLY A 58 -5.63 3.02 16.62
CA GLY A 58 -5.94 4.03 17.64
C GLY A 58 -7.45 4.21 17.89
N ARG A 59 -8.10 5.20 17.26
CA ARG A 59 -9.55 5.47 17.43
C ARG A 59 -10.40 5.03 16.23
N ALA A 60 -9.79 4.47 15.20
CA ALA A 60 -10.54 3.94 14.08
C ALA A 60 -11.14 2.60 14.48
N ASP A 61 -12.41 2.37 14.16
CA ASP A 61 -13.10 1.11 14.49
C ASP A 61 -12.81 0.02 13.44
N HIS A 62 -12.38 0.40 12.23
CA HIS A 62 -12.01 -0.52 11.16
C HIS A 62 -10.84 0.05 10.34
N GLY A 63 -10.17 -0.82 9.61
CA GLY A 63 -9.16 -0.46 8.62
C GLY A 63 -9.31 -1.28 7.35
N ARG A 64 -8.63 -0.86 6.28
CA ARG A 64 -8.65 -1.57 5.00
C ARG A 64 -7.34 -1.42 4.27
N PHE A 65 -6.88 -2.50 3.64
CA PHE A 65 -5.91 -2.42 2.57
C PHE A 65 -6.58 -2.58 1.20
N ASP A 66 -6.22 -1.72 0.25
CA ASP A 66 -6.41 -1.96 -1.17
C ASP A 66 -5.04 -2.23 -1.81
N VAL A 67 -4.87 -3.45 -2.33
CA VAL A 67 -3.61 -3.93 -2.88
C VAL A 67 -3.75 -4.15 -4.39
N ARG A 68 -2.79 -3.63 -5.14
CA ARG A 68 -2.61 -3.92 -6.56
C ARG A 68 -1.20 -4.48 -6.77
N TRP A 69 -1.10 -5.46 -7.65
CA TRP A 69 0.16 -6.10 -8.01
C TRP A 69 0.16 -6.40 -9.49
N SER A 70 1.27 -6.10 -10.17
CA SER A 70 1.44 -6.35 -11.60
C SER A 70 2.32 -7.56 -11.87
N THR A 71 2.21 -8.14 -13.07
CA THR A 71 3.08 -9.26 -13.47
C THR A 71 4.54 -8.85 -13.66
N THR A 72 4.88 -7.56 -13.54
CA THR A 72 6.25 -7.06 -13.62
C THR A 72 6.89 -6.83 -12.25
N GLY A 73 6.13 -7.02 -11.17
CA GLY A 73 6.59 -6.78 -9.79
C GLY A 73 6.26 -5.39 -9.24
N ASP A 74 5.66 -4.50 -10.06
CA ASP A 74 5.13 -3.24 -9.55
C ASP A 74 3.91 -3.48 -8.65
N TYR A 75 3.83 -2.76 -7.54
CA TYR A 75 2.74 -2.87 -6.59
C TYR A 75 2.34 -1.53 -5.98
N ASN A 76 1.14 -1.55 -5.40
CA ASN A 76 0.55 -0.46 -4.66
C ASN A 76 -0.21 -1.03 -3.47
N ILE A 77 0.13 -0.62 -2.25
CA ILE A 77 -0.47 -1.11 -1.02
C ILE A 77 -1.00 0.09 -0.24
N HIS A 78 -2.30 0.33 -0.35
CA HIS A 78 -2.97 1.47 0.26
C HIS A 78 -3.70 1.06 1.52
N TYR A 79 -3.34 1.65 2.66
CA TYR A 79 -4.12 1.58 3.89
C TYR A 79 -5.06 2.79 4.01
N THR A 80 -6.31 2.53 4.41
CA THR A 80 -7.28 3.55 4.81
C THR A 80 -8.10 3.07 6.01
N ASP A 81 -8.75 3.99 6.71
CA ASP A 81 -9.59 3.69 7.87
C ASP A 81 -10.75 4.68 8.04
N ASP A 82 -11.59 4.44 9.04
CA ASP A 82 -12.79 5.25 9.29
C ASP A 82 -12.51 6.68 9.75
N LEU A 83 -11.24 7.02 10.02
CA LEU A 83 -10.79 8.38 10.31
C LEU A 83 -10.20 9.05 9.06
N ASP A 84 -10.36 8.44 7.88
CA ASP A 84 -9.89 8.91 6.57
C ASP A 84 -8.36 9.13 6.53
N ARG A 85 -7.61 8.28 7.24
CA ARG A 85 -6.15 8.31 7.19
C ARG A 85 -5.66 7.39 6.10
N ASN A 86 -5.00 7.96 5.10
CA ASN A 86 -4.54 7.27 3.91
C ASN A 86 -3.02 7.25 3.86
N LEU A 87 -2.41 6.07 3.70
CA LEU A 87 -0.96 5.90 3.48
C LEU A 87 -0.69 4.80 2.46
N ARG A 88 0.49 4.82 1.84
CA ARG A 88 0.80 3.87 0.75
C ARG A 88 2.25 3.44 0.72
N TRP A 89 2.49 2.15 0.49
CA TRP A 89 3.79 1.65 0.05
C TRP A 89 3.68 1.20 -1.39
N ASP A 90 4.56 1.74 -2.22
CA ASP A 90 4.52 1.56 -3.66
C ASP A 90 5.85 1.10 -4.22
N VAL A 91 5.71 0.36 -5.31
CA VAL A 91 6.79 0.08 -6.25
C VAL A 91 6.27 0.36 -7.63
N HIS A 92 6.83 1.37 -8.25
CA HIS A 92 6.74 1.62 -9.69
C HIS A 92 7.71 2.74 -10.05
N PRO A 93 8.03 2.95 -11.34
CA PRO A 93 8.79 4.12 -11.75
C PRO A 93 8.04 5.39 -11.41
N HIS A 94 8.76 6.42 -11.05
CA HIS A 94 8.22 7.76 -10.83
C HIS A 94 9.16 8.81 -11.43
N ASP A 95 8.61 9.99 -11.68
CA ASP A 95 9.35 11.13 -12.23
C ASP A 95 9.84 12.09 -11.11
N PHE A 96 9.76 11.67 -9.84
CA PHE A 96 10.22 12.43 -8.68
C PHE A 96 11.75 12.48 -8.55
N PRO A 97 12.33 13.60 -8.08
CA PRO A 97 13.77 13.71 -7.85
C PRO A 97 14.27 12.87 -6.67
N ALA A 98 13.40 12.58 -5.71
CA ALA A 98 13.64 11.70 -4.58
C ALA A 98 12.31 11.05 -4.14
N PRO A 99 12.32 9.82 -3.59
CA PRO A 99 13.46 8.91 -3.49
C PRO A 99 13.98 8.46 -4.86
N THR A 100 15.23 7.98 -4.95
CA THR A 100 15.85 7.66 -6.25
C THR A 100 15.56 6.24 -6.76
N GLY A 101 15.03 5.37 -5.91
CA GLY A 101 14.61 4.00 -6.29
C GLY A 101 13.11 3.93 -6.54
N ASP A 102 12.64 2.85 -7.18
CA ASP A 102 11.21 2.66 -7.49
C ASP A 102 10.35 2.48 -6.22
N GLU A 103 10.94 2.05 -5.09
CA GLU A 103 10.26 1.87 -3.81
C GLU A 103 10.03 3.20 -3.10
N HIS A 104 8.76 3.54 -2.86
CA HIS A 104 8.42 4.80 -2.22
C HIS A 104 7.20 4.69 -1.31
N TYR A 105 7.12 5.62 -0.37
CA TYR A 105 6.09 5.71 0.66
C TYR A 105 5.36 7.04 0.55
N HIS A 106 4.03 6.96 0.58
CA HIS A 106 3.15 8.11 0.66
C HIS A 106 2.58 8.21 2.09
N PRO A 107 2.97 9.22 2.87
CA PRO A 107 2.59 9.36 4.26
C PRO A 107 1.11 9.75 4.46
N PRO A 108 0.56 9.51 5.66
CA PRO A 108 -0.73 10.08 6.07
C PRO A 108 -0.68 11.62 6.11
N PRO A 109 -1.84 12.30 6.04
CA PRO A 109 -3.19 11.72 6.07
C PRO A 109 -3.76 11.35 4.71
N ASN A 110 -3.15 11.76 3.60
CA ASN A 110 -3.83 11.72 2.29
C ASN A 110 -3.17 10.82 1.26
N ALA A 111 -2.05 10.16 1.59
CA ALA A 111 -1.21 9.44 0.62
C ALA A 111 -0.95 10.27 -0.66
N ALA A 112 -0.55 11.53 -0.47
CA ALA A 112 -0.47 12.49 -1.56
C ALA A 112 0.58 12.10 -2.61
N SER A 113 0.22 12.18 -3.88
CA SER A 113 1.09 11.97 -5.06
C SER A 113 2.01 13.16 -5.39
N ASP A 114 2.26 14.04 -4.43
CA ASP A 114 3.12 15.22 -4.61
C ASP A 114 4.59 14.82 -4.44
N PRO A 115 5.49 15.06 -5.42
CA PRO A 115 6.92 14.76 -5.33
C PRO A 115 7.59 15.20 -4.02
N ASP A 116 7.16 16.34 -3.46
CA ASP A 116 7.75 16.90 -2.24
C ASP A 116 7.23 16.23 -0.95
N SER A 117 6.25 15.33 -1.08
CA SER A 117 5.58 14.63 0.02
C SER A 117 5.80 13.11 0.01
N VAL A 118 6.72 12.62 -0.82
CA VAL A 118 7.05 11.18 -0.95
C VAL A 118 8.35 10.86 -0.23
N GLU A 119 8.39 9.71 0.44
CA GLU A 119 9.56 9.20 1.16
C GLU A 119 10.05 7.89 0.53
N GLY A 120 11.27 7.46 0.86
CA GLY A 120 11.72 6.10 0.52
C GLY A 120 10.94 5.05 1.33
N SER A 121 10.47 3.99 0.69
CA SER A 121 9.80 2.90 1.41
C SER A 121 10.79 2.14 2.28
N CYS A 122 10.38 1.78 3.50
CA CYS A 122 11.12 0.83 4.35
C CYS A 122 10.98 -0.62 3.88
N ILE A 123 10.01 -0.93 3.01
CA ILE A 123 9.86 -2.25 2.38
C ILE A 123 10.78 -2.30 1.16
N THR A 124 11.93 -2.98 1.28
CA THR A 124 12.93 -3.12 0.20
C THR A 124 12.89 -4.49 -0.49
N VAL A 125 12.25 -5.48 0.15
CA VAL A 125 11.97 -6.81 -0.42
C VAL A 125 10.97 -6.74 -1.58
N ARG A 126 11.01 -7.72 -2.48
CA ARG A 126 10.22 -7.72 -3.73
C ARG A 126 9.30 -8.94 -3.87
N GLU A 127 9.57 -9.98 -3.10
CA GLU A 127 8.81 -11.22 -3.05
C GLU A 127 7.44 -10.98 -2.41
N VAL A 128 6.36 -11.46 -3.03
CA VAL A 128 4.98 -11.24 -2.59
C VAL A 128 4.78 -11.63 -1.13
N GLU A 129 5.28 -12.80 -0.73
CA GLU A 129 5.20 -13.27 0.66
C GLU A 129 5.88 -12.30 1.65
N LEU A 130 7.07 -11.81 1.33
CA LEU A 130 7.81 -10.90 2.21
C LEU A 130 7.12 -9.53 2.26
N VAL A 131 6.73 -8.97 1.11
CA VAL A 131 5.99 -7.70 1.08
C VAL A 131 4.68 -7.77 1.88
N ALA A 132 3.96 -8.90 1.83
CA ALA A 132 2.77 -9.12 2.66
C ALA A 132 3.08 -9.15 4.16
N ARG A 133 4.15 -9.85 4.56
CA ARG A 133 4.62 -9.91 5.95
C ARG A 133 5.07 -8.53 6.45
N ALA A 134 5.87 -7.80 5.66
CA ALA A 134 6.26 -6.43 5.96
C ALA A 134 5.05 -5.52 6.15
N THR A 135 4.07 -5.58 5.24
CA THR A 135 2.85 -4.76 5.31
C THR A 135 2.10 -4.97 6.62
N VAL A 136 1.83 -6.23 6.99
CA VAL A 136 1.13 -6.53 8.25
C VAL A 136 1.98 -6.16 9.45
N THR A 137 3.30 -6.37 9.40
CA THR A 137 4.21 -6.00 10.49
C THR A 137 4.15 -4.49 10.76
N LEU A 138 4.27 -3.67 9.72
CA LEU A 138 4.21 -2.21 9.80
C LEU A 138 2.85 -1.73 10.31
N TRP A 139 1.77 -2.34 9.82
CA TRP A 139 0.43 -2.01 10.29
C TRP A 139 0.20 -2.41 11.75
N ARG A 140 0.63 -3.60 12.16
CA ARG A 140 0.48 -4.08 13.53
C ARG A 140 1.27 -3.23 14.51
N ASP A 141 2.46 -2.82 14.12
CA ASP A 141 3.30 -1.91 14.86
C ASP A 141 2.66 -0.51 15.02
N ALA A 142 2.05 0.03 13.95
CA ALA A 142 1.26 1.26 14.02
C ALA A 142 -0.01 1.11 14.87
N TYR A 143 -0.69 -0.04 14.77
CA TYR A 143 -1.86 -0.41 15.56
C TYR A 143 -1.54 -0.47 17.05
N ASP A 144 -0.46 -1.15 17.44
CA ASP A 144 -0.02 -1.30 18.82
C ASP A 144 0.39 0.05 19.44
N ARG A 145 0.96 0.97 18.63
CA ARG A 145 1.20 2.35 19.02
C ARG A 145 -0.05 3.23 19.07
N GLY A 146 -1.12 2.84 18.39
CA GLY A 146 -2.32 3.65 18.18
C GLY A 146 -2.09 4.86 17.28
N SER A 147 -1.07 4.84 16.41
CA SER A 147 -0.68 5.98 15.57
C SER A 147 -0.14 5.53 14.21
N VAL A 148 -0.62 6.17 13.14
CA VAL A 148 -0.11 6.01 11.77
C VAL A 148 1.23 6.72 11.55
N ASN A 149 1.62 7.63 12.45
CA ASN A 149 2.94 8.26 12.39
C ASN A 149 4.02 7.20 12.67
N GLY A 150 5.08 7.23 11.85
CA GLY A 150 6.16 6.24 11.92
C GLY A 150 5.81 4.90 11.27
N ALA A 151 4.71 4.80 10.51
CA ALA A 151 4.36 3.58 9.78
C ALA A 151 5.42 3.15 8.74
N ASN A 152 6.41 4.00 8.42
CA ASN A 152 7.50 3.71 7.49
C ASN A 152 8.90 3.69 8.16
N GLU A 153 8.96 3.53 9.49
CA GLU A 153 10.22 3.68 10.27
C GLU A 153 10.86 2.35 10.74
N LEU A 154 10.23 1.20 10.52
CA LEU A 154 10.87 -0.08 10.87
C LEU A 154 12.07 -0.36 9.96
N VAL A 155 13.13 -0.90 10.56
CA VAL A 155 14.35 -1.28 9.85
C VAL A 155 14.21 -2.70 9.34
N ASP A 156 14.36 -2.88 8.02
CA ASP A 156 14.30 -4.18 7.31
C ASP A 156 13.11 -5.04 7.75
N PRO A 157 11.85 -4.55 7.59
CA PRO A 157 10.69 -5.38 7.85
C PRO A 157 10.73 -6.64 6.98
N PRO A 158 10.24 -7.78 7.52
CA PRO A 158 10.47 -9.13 6.98
C PRO A 158 9.96 -9.35 5.56
#